data_AF-A0A837I7S3-F1
#
_entry.id   AF-A0A837I7S3-F1
#
_cell.length_a   1.000
_cell.length_b   1.000
_cell.length_c   1.000
_cell.angle_alpha   90.00
_cell.angle_beta   90.00
_cell.angle_gamma   90.00
#
_symmetry.space_group_name_H-M   'P 1'
#
loop_
_entity.id
_entity.type
_entity.pdbx_description
1 polymer ?
#
loop_
_entity_poly.entity_id
_entity_poly.type
_entity_poly.pdbx_seq_one_letter_code
_entity_poly.pdbx_strand_id
1 'polypeptide(L)'
;MKKEYDLIYELGRGNWIDAVVGEAVVLGSYLKDLELVAKGIDLAEMVRAIKYDNDCFYQVGAKAKQLESELVKFKQTEARTVCIDEICLWSEEFGKVDDEWEFDFILAEKRYEIRMMLPTYREKVKLNDLTKAMAESAIMRMLTDNEAKTLTHEVVRKVFSDQEYITTVYYDGDRLVRRTIDHQHDPADKSGRGRLDIFYFDDFETAIKAWKVVREVATSGQ
;
A
#
# COMPACT_ATOMS: atom_id res chain seq x y z
N MET A 1 37.23 -26.99 15.25
CA MET A 1 37.07 -27.02 13.78
C MET A 1 35.70 -26.41 13.47
N LYS A 2 35.66 -25.12 13.14
CA LYS A 2 34.41 -24.46 12.70
C LYS A 2 34.08 -25.07 11.34
N LYS A 3 32.96 -25.79 11.22
CA LYS A 3 32.45 -26.18 9.91
C LYS A 3 31.97 -24.88 9.25
N GLU A 4 32.66 -24.51 8.18
CA GLU A 4 32.15 -23.56 7.20
C GLU A 4 30.77 -24.06 6.76
N TYR A 5 29.78 -23.19 6.86
CA TYR A 5 28.42 -23.45 6.45
C TYR A 5 28.41 -23.57 4.93
N ASP A 6 28.27 -24.81 4.45
CA ASP A 6 28.12 -25.14 3.03
C ASP A 6 26.76 -24.67 2.53
N LEU A 7 26.76 -23.51 1.87
CA LEU A 7 25.64 -22.82 1.21
C LEU A 7 24.77 -23.71 0.28
N ILE A 8 25.24 -24.90 -0.08
CA ILE A 8 24.57 -25.82 -1.03
C ILE A 8 23.66 -26.83 -0.31
N TYR A 9 23.92 -27.16 0.96
CA TYR A 9 23.02 -27.99 1.78
C TYR A 9 22.05 -27.15 2.65
N GLU A 10 22.24 -25.83 2.68
CA GLU A 10 21.35 -24.83 3.29
C GLU A 10 20.22 -24.33 2.37
N LEU A 11 19.96 -25.02 1.24
CA LEU A 11 18.76 -24.85 0.41
C LEU A 11 17.47 -25.36 1.12
N GLY A 12 17.42 -25.31 2.45
CA GLY A 12 16.32 -25.79 3.29
C GLY A 12 15.27 -24.72 3.57
N ARG A 13 14.51 -24.90 4.66
CA ARG A 13 13.42 -24.00 5.10
C ARG A 13 13.82 -22.51 5.17
N GLY A 14 15.10 -22.18 5.40
CA GLY A 14 15.61 -20.81 5.39
C GLY A 14 15.43 -20.11 4.04
N ASN A 15 15.88 -20.74 2.96
CA ASN A 15 15.75 -20.17 1.61
C ASN A 15 14.31 -19.99 1.15
N TRP A 16 13.39 -20.86 1.58
CA TRP A 16 11.96 -20.66 1.31
C TRP A 16 11.39 -19.46 2.09
N ILE A 17 11.78 -19.28 3.36
CA ILE A 17 11.35 -18.11 4.15
C ILE A 17 11.92 -16.83 3.52
N ASP A 18 13.19 -16.81 3.12
CA ASP A 18 13.80 -15.66 2.46
C ASP A 18 13.14 -15.33 1.11
N ALA A 19 12.72 -16.36 0.35
CA ALA A 19 11.94 -16.16 -0.87
C ALA A 19 10.57 -15.53 -0.58
N VAL A 20 9.87 -16.00 0.47
CA VAL A 20 8.58 -15.43 0.90
C VAL A 20 8.74 -13.98 1.37
N VAL A 21 9.80 -13.68 2.12
CA VAL A 21 10.15 -12.32 2.54
C VAL A 21 10.39 -11.42 1.33
N GLY A 22 11.28 -11.84 0.43
CA GLY A 22 11.64 -11.07 -0.76
C GLY A 22 10.45 -10.84 -1.67
N GLU A 23 9.64 -11.87 -1.89
CA GLU A 23 8.42 -11.77 -2.69
C GLU A 23 7.41 -10.81 -2.06
N ALA A 24 7.20 -10.85 -0.74
CA ALA A 24 6.29 -9.91 -0.07
C ALA A 24 6.73 -8.45 -0.18
N VAL A 25 8.04 -8.18 -0.05
CA VAL A 25 8.57 -6.82 -0.22
C VAL A 25 8.42 -6.37 -1.67
N VAL A 26 8.86 -7.18 -2.64
CA VAL A 26 8.82 -6.82 -4.06
C VAL A 26 7.39 -6.66 -4.55
N LEU A 27 6.51 -7.62 -4.26
CA LEU A 27 5.11 -7.57 -4.66
C LEU A 27 4.41 -6.42 -3.93
N GLY A 28 4.62 -6.24 -2.62
CA GLY A 28 4.04 -5.15 -1.86
C GLY A 28 4.43 -3.78 -2.45
N SER A 29 5.70 -3.57 -2.78
CA SER A 29 6.16 -2.34 -3.44
C SER A 29 5.52 -2.15 -4.81
N TYR A 30 5.47 -3.19 -5.64
CA TYR A 30 4.84 -3.14 -6.97
C TYR A 30 3.34 -2.79 -6.90
N LEU A 31 2.62 -3.38 -5.94
CA LEU A 31 1.19 -3.14 -5.73
C LEU A 31 0.88 -1.88 -4.93
N LYS A 32 1.93 -1.21 -4.47
CA LYS A 32 1.86 -0.13 -3.49
C LYS A 32 1.08 -0.55 -2.22
N ASP A 33 1.14 -1.84 -1.86
CA ASP A 33 0.62 -2.42 -0.62
C ASP A 33 1.71 -2.44 0.45
N LEU A 34 1.71 -1.38 1.24
CA LEU A 34 2.69 -1.18 2.30
C LEU A 34 2.52 -2.14 3.48
N GLU A 35 1.31 -2.68 3.71
CA GLU A 35 1.10 -3.69 4.76
C GLU A 35 1.84 -4.98 4.38
N LEU A 36 1.81 -5.36 3.10
CA LEU A 36 2.52 -6.53 2.60
C LEU A 36 4.04 -6.36 2.71
N VAL A 37 4.55 -5.17 2.39
CA VAL A 37 5.98 -4.83 2.58
C VAL A 37 6.38 -4.97 4.03
N ALA A 38 5.63 -4.40 4.97
CA ALA A 38 5.94 -4.50 6.40
C ALA A 38 5.92 -5.93 6.92
N LYS A 39 4.95 -6.75 6.50
CA LYS A 39 4.92 -8.18 6.85
C LYS A 39 6.18 -8.91 6.39
N GLY A 40 6.68 -8.58 5.20
CA GLY A 40 7.96 -9.08 4.68
C GLY A 40 9.13 -8.66 5.57
N ILE A 41 9.23 -7.37 5.90
CA ILE A 41 10.31 -6.82 6.75
C ILE A 41 10.29 -7.44 8.16
N ASP A 42 9.12 -7.51 8.78
CA ASP A 42 8.91 -8.10 10.12
C ASP A 42 9.32 -9.58 10.14
N LEU A 43 8.97 -10.36 9.11
CA LEU A 43 9.45 -11.73 8.98
C LEU A 43 10.99 -11.79 8.81
N ALA A 44 11.59 -10.88 8.03
CA ALA A 44 13.04 -10.79 7.88
C ALA A 44 13.76 -10.45 9.19
N GLU A 45 13.15 -9.64 10.06
CA GLU A 45 13.67 -9.33 11.39
C GLU A 45 13.59 -10.55 12.31
N MET A 46 12.48 -11.29 12.27
CA MET A 46 12.34 -12.54 13.03
C MET A 46 13.40 -13.58 12.63
N VAL A 47 13.68 -13.73 11.32
CA VAL A 47 14.73 -14.62 10.82
C VAL A 47 16.12 -14.22 11.34
N ARG A 48 16.40 -12.90 11.40
CA ARG A 48 17.67 -12.38 11.93
C ARG A 48 17.80 -12.54 13.45
N ALA A 49 16.70 -12.40 14.17
CA ALA A 49 16.69 -12.44 15.64
C ALA A 49 16.66 -13.88 16.21
N ILE A 50 15.96 -14.81 15.55
CA ILE A 50 15.73 -16.16 16.05
C ILE A 50 16.58 -17.14 15.25
N LYS A 51 17.59 -17.74 15.91
CA LYS A 51 18.44 -18.76 15.29
C LYS A 51 17.63 -20.01 14.93
N TYR A 52 18.02 -20.67 13.84
CA TYR A 52 17.35 -21.86 13.31
C TYR A 52 17.26 -23.03 14.30
N ASP A 53 18.30 -23.20 15.14
CA ASP A 53 18.41 -24.25 16.14
C ASP A 53 17.65 -23.93 17.44
N ASN A 54 17.03 -22.76 17.53
CA ASN A 54 16.22 -22.37 18.67
C ASN A 54 14.82 -22.98 18.56
N ASP A 55 14.31 -23.53 19.65
CA ASP A 55 12.95 -24.08 19.70
C ASP A 55 11.90 -23.06 19.24
N CYS A 56 12.10 -21.75 19.44
CA CYS A 56 11.18 -20.70 18.99
C CYS A 56 11.11 -20.52 17.46
N PHE A 57 11.99 -21.16 16.67
CA PHE A 57 12.02 -21.00 15.21
C PHE A 57 10.73 -21.49 14.51
N TYR A 58 9.90 -22.33 15.17
CA TYR A 58 8.57 -22.69 14.64
C TYR A 58 7.67 -21.47 14.40
N GLN A 59 7.83 -20.39 15.17
CA GLN A 59 7.05 -19.17 15.02
C GLN A 59 7.38 -18.46 13.70
N VAL A 60 8.66 -18.44 13.33
CA VAL A 60 9.14 -17.93 12.04
C VAL A 60 8.51 -18.74 10.90
N GLY A 61 8.55 -20.07 11.00
CA GLY A 61 7.96 -20.97 10.02
C GLY A 61 6.43 -20.82 9.89
N ALA A 62 5.71 -20.63 11.00
CA ALA A 62 4.27 -20.41 10.99
C ALA A 62 3.90 -19.09 10.31
N LYS A 63 4.61 -18.00 10.63
CA LYS A 63 4.38 -16.68 10.03
C LYS A 63 4.72 -16.66 8.54
N ALA A 64 5.79 -17.33 8.13
CA ALA A 64 6.14 -17.49 6.72
C ALA A 64 5.04 -18.23 5.93
N LYS A 65 4.44 -19.29 6.49
CA LYS A 65 3.34 -20.02 5.82
C LYS A 65 2.08 -19.19 5.69
N GLN A 66 1.80 -18.38 6.70
CA GLN A 66 0.70 -17.43 6.64
C GLN A 66 0.92 -16.40 5.53
N LEU A 67 2.11 -15.78 5.50
CA LEU A 67 2.47 -14.80 4.49
C LEU A 67 2.47 -15.39 3.08
N GLU A 68 3.00 -16.61 2.89
CA GLU A 68 2.93 -17.35 1.63
C GLU A 68 1.47 -17.55 1.16
N SER A 69 0.58 -17.93 2.07
CA SER A 69 -0.84 -18.10 1.76
C SER A 69 -1.51 -16.79 1.36
N GLU A 70 -1.10 -15.67 1.97
CA GLU A 70 -1.54 -14.32 1.58
C GLU A 70 -1.00 -13.95 0.19
N LEU A 71 0.30 -14.18 -0.09
CA LEU A 71 0.91 -13.93 -1.40
C LEU A 71 0.23 -14.69 -2.53
N VAL A 72 -0.14 -15.95 -2.30
CA VAL A 72 -0.88 -16.74 -3.29
C VAL A 72 -2.24 -16.10 -3.60
N LYS A 73 -2.95 -15.57 -2.61
CA LYS A 73 -4.21 -14.85 -2.83
C LYS A 73 -3.98 -13.56 -3.60
N PHE A 74 -2.97 -12.76 -3.23
CA PHE A 74 -2.61 -11.54 -3.95
C PHE A 74 -2.31 -11.82 -5.41
N LYS A 75 -1.50 -12.83 -5.73
CA LYS A 75 -1.19 -13.21 -7.13
C LYS A 75 -2.45 -13.59 -7.93
N GLN A 76 -3.44 -14.21 -7.31
CA GLN A 76 -4.72 -14.53 -7.95
C GLN A 76 -5.60 -13.29 -8.17
N THR A 77 -5.52 -12.32 -7.27
CA THR A 77 -6.19 -11.02 -7.38
C THR A 77 -5.51 -10.13 -8.42
N GLU A 78 -4.18 -10.08 -8.46
CA GLU A 78 -3.38 -9.27 -9.37
C GLU A 78 -3.48 -9.70 -10.83
N ALA A 79 -3.74 -10.98 -11.08
CA ALA A 79 -4.16 -11.44 -12.40
C ALA A 79 -5.44 -10.71 -12.92
N ARG A 80 -6.10 -9.92 -12.07
CA ARG A 80 -7.32 -9.16 -12.35
C ARG A 80 -7.13 -7.64 -12.19
N THR A 81 -5.92 -7.16 -11.87
CA THR A 81 -5.61 -5.73 -11.80
C THR A 81 -5.19 -5.24 -13.18
N VAL A 82 -5.85 -4.20 -13.69
CA VAL A 82 -5.53 -3.56 -14.97
C VAL A 82 -5.24 -2.08 -14.73
N CYS A 83 -4.01 -1.65 -14.99
CA CYS A 83 -3.69 -0.23 -15.02
C CYS A 83 -4.34 0.42 -16.25
N ILE A 84 -5.10 1.49 -16.03
CA ILE A 84 -5.81 2.22 -17.09
C ILE A 84 -5.04 3.50 -17.45
N ASP A 85 -4.62 4.27 -16.45
CA ASP A 85 -3.90 5.54 -16.62
C ASP A 85 -3.16 5.91 -15.33
N GLU A 86 -2.11 6.74 -15.43
CA GLU A 86 -1.34 7.23 -14.29
C GLU A 86 -0.83 8.66 -14.52
N ILE A 87 -0.66 9.42 -13.43
CA ILE A 87 -0.06 10.76 -13.42
C ILE A 87 1.08 10.77 -12.42
N CYS A 88 2.30 10.89 -12.95
CA CYS A 88 3.51 11.13 -12.17
C CYS A 88 4.10 12.47 -12.62
N LEU A 89 4.06 13.48 -11.73
CA LEU A 89 4.41 14.86 -12.09
C LEU A 89 5.89 15.03 -12.50
N TRP A 90 6.76 14.14 -12.03
CA TRP A 90 8.17 14.06 -12.41
C TRP A 90 8.53 12.67 -12.88
N SER A 91 8.40 12.41 -14.17
CA SER A 91 8.91 11.17 -14.78
C SER A 91 10.14 11.46 -15.64
N GLU A 92 11.20 10.69 -15.34
CA GLU A 92 12.32 10.29 -16.21
C GLU A 92 13.61 11.13 -16.28
N GLU A 93 13.64 12.47 -16.19
CA GLU A 93 14.92 13.22 -16.34
C GLU A 93 15.72 13.46 -15.05
N PHE A 94 15.08 13.56 -13.88
CA PHE A 94 15.74 14.02 -12.63
C PHE A 94 15.68 13.05 -11.45
N GLY A 95 15.13 11.84 -11.67
CA GLY A 95 14.80 10.91 -10.59
C GLY A 95 13.46 11.25 -9.94
N LYS A 96 12.77 10.21 -9.49
CA LYS A 96 11.44 10.32 -8.86
C LYS A 96 11.59 10.98 -7.49
N VAL A 97 10.77 11.99 -7.20
CA VAL A 97 10.75 12.63 -5.89
C VAL A 97 9.73 11.89 -5.02
N ASP A 98 10.20 11.19 -3.97
CA ASP A 98 9.35 10.35 -3.11
C ASP A 98 8.38 11.15 -2.22
N ASP A 99 8.43 12.49 -2.25
CA ASP A 99 7.65 13.41 -1.39
C ASP A 99 6.55 14.20 -2.12
N GLU A 100 6.09 13.67 -3.25
CA GLU A 100 5.00 14.21 -4.06
C GLU A 100 3.81 13.25 -4.21
N TRP A 101 2.66 13.83 -4.56
CA TRP A 101 1.44 13.07 -4.80
C TRP A 101 1.45 12.43 -6.19
N GLU A 102 1.17 11.14 -6.21
CA GLU A 102 0.96 10.32 -7.40
C GLU A 102 -0.52 9.96 -7.53
N PHE A 103 -0.97 9.80 -8.77
CA PHE A 103 -2.36 9.45 -9.06
C PHE A 103 -2.41 8.26 -10.02
N ASP A 104 -3.15 7.22 -9.68
CA ASP A 104 -3.37 6.06 -10.54
C ASP A 104 -4.86 5.85 -10.79
N PHE A 105 -5.21 5.42 -11.99
CA PHE A 105 -6.54 4.92 -12.34
C PHE A 105 -6.44 3.47 -12.80
N ILE A 106 -7.09 2.57 -12.07
CA ILE A 106 -6.99 1.13 -12.31
C ILE A 106 -8.36 0.44 -12.21
N LEU A 107 -8.42 -0.79 -12.69
CA LEU A 107 -9.50 -1.75 -12.41
C LEU A 107 -8.93 -2.87 -11.55
N ALA A 108 -9.37 -3.01 -10.30
CA ALA A 108 -8.95 -4.07 -9.38
C ALA A 108 -10.17 -4.74 -8.75
N GLU A 109 -10.14 -6.05 -8.57
CA GLU A 109 -11.24 -6.82 -7.96
C GLU A 109 -12.65 -6.54 -8.55
N LYS A 110 -12.72 -6.23 -9.85
CA LYS A 110 -13.94 -5.85 -10.60
C LYS A 110 -14.53 -4.48 -10.25
N ARG A 111 -13.78 -3.61 -9.55
CA ARG A 111 -14.16 -2.22 -9.29
C ARG A 111 -13.10 -1.28 -9.84
N TYR A 112 -13.55 -0.12 -10.28
CA TYR A 112 -12.66 0.94 -10.74
C TYR A 112 -12.14 1.69 -9.51
N GLU A 113 -10.83 1.93 -9.47
CA GLU A 113 -10.17 2.60 -8.36
C GLU A 113 -9.39 3.81 -8.87
N ILE A 114 -9.61 4.96 -8.23
CA ILE A 114 -8.68 6.09 -8.33
C ILE A 114 -7.87 6.11 -7.04
N ARG A 115 -6.55 6.01 -7.17
CA ARG A 115 -5.60 6.00 -6.05
C ARG A 115 -4.83 7.31 -6.03
N MET A 116 -4.74 7.92 -4.85
CA MET A 116 -3.85 9.05 -4.58
C MET A 116 -2.82 8.59 -3.58
N MET A 117 -1.55 8.65 -3.95
CA MET A 117 -0.46 8.17 -3.12
C MET A 117 0.53 9.26 -2.81
N LEU A 118 0.94 9.35 -1.56
CA LEU A 118 2.11 10.08 -1.11
C LEU A 118 3.06 9.04 -0.48
N PRO A 119 4.06 8.54 -1.24
CA PRO A 119 4.89 7.42 -0.80
C PRO A 119 5.61 7.72 0.50
N THR A 120 6.24 8.91 0.59
CA THR A 120 6.92 9.37 1.79
C THR A 120 6.62 10.84 2.08
N TYR A 121 6.43 11.20 3.34
CA TYR A 121 6.42 12.59 3.80
C TYR A 121 6.87 12.68 5.26
N ARG A 122 7.53 13.79 5.60
CA ARG A 122 7.97 14.08 6.98
C ARG A 122 7.07 15.11 7.65
N GLU A 123 6.63 16.10 6.88
CA GLU A 123 5.85 17.22 7.37
C GLU A 123 4.36 17.08 7.02
N LYS A 124 3.48 17.29 8.01
CA LYS A 124 2.02 17.20 7.80
C LYS A 124 1.48 18.22 6.79
N VAL A 125 2.22 19.28 6.49
CA VAL A 125 1.82 20.29 5.49
C VAL A 125 1.62 19.68 4.10
N LYS A 126 2.36 18.62 3.76
CA LYS A 126 2.22 17.87 2.49
C LYS A 126 0.85 17.20 2.33
N LEU A 127 0.13 16.97 3.44
CA LEU A 127 -1.25 16.47 3.39
C LEU A 127 -2.28 17.54 3.00
N ASN A 128 -1.91 18.82 3.14
CA ASN A 128 -2.75 19.97 2.78
C ASN A 128 -2.44 20.49 1.37
N ASP A 129 -1.91 19.63 0.51
CA ASP A 129 -1.63 19.97 -0.88
C ASP A 129 -2.92 20.37 -1.61
N LEU A 130 -2.87 21.52 -2.31
CA LEU A 130 -4.05 22.10 -2.95
C LEU A 130 -4.56 21.23 -4.09
N THR A 131 -3.65 20.69 -4.90
CA THR A 131 -3.95 19.80 -6.03
C THR A 131 -4.67 18.55 -5.52
N LYS A 132 -4.13 17.91 -4.48
CA LYS A 132 -4.76 16.76 -3.83
C LYS A 132 -6.14 17.11 -3.26
N ALA A 133 -6.28 18.23 -2.56
CA ALA A 133 -7.55 18.65 -1.94
C ALA A 133 -8.63 18.92 -3.00
N MET A 134 -8.28 19.57 -4.11
CA MET A 134 -9.19 19.82 -5.22
C MET A 134 -9.62 18.52 -5.92
N ALA A 135 -8.67 17.61 -6.17
CA ALA A 135 -8.95 16.30 -6.77
C ALA A 135 -9.85 15.44 -5.86
N GLU A 136 -9.55 15.37 -4.56
CA GLU A 136 -10.37 14.66 -3.57
C GLU A 136 -11.80 15.21 -3.51
N SER A 137 -11.96 16.54 -3.43
CA SER A 137 -13.28 17.18 -3.42
C SER A 137 -14.08 16.86 -4.68
N ALA A 138 -13.45 16.90 -5.85
CA ALA A 138 -14.10 16.55 -7.11
C ALA A 138 -14.58 15.09 -7.15
N ILE A 139 -13.75 14.14 -6.71
CA ILE A 139 -14.13 12.73 -6.64
C ILE A 139 -15.29 12.52 -5.66
N MET A 140 -15.22 13.12 -4.47
CA MET A 140 -16.23 12.93 -3.44
C MET A 140 -17.62 13.44 -3.88
N ARG A 141 -17.68 14.52 -4.67
CA ARG A 141 -18.91 15.02 -5.30
C ARG A 141 -19.56 14.03 -6.27
N MET A 142 -18.77 13.16 -6.90
CA MET A 142 -19.27 12.15 -7.83
C MET A 142 -19.66 10.85 -7.13
N LEU A 143 -19.00 10.52 -6.02
CA LEU A 143 -19.27 9.30 -5.27
C LEU A 143 -20.46 9.42 -4.31
N THR A 144 -20.74 10.62 -3.84
CA THR A 144 -21.79 10.89 -2.86
C THR A 144 -22.73 11.97 -3.38
N ASP A 145 -24.04 11.72 -3.35
CA ASP A 145 -25.07 12.67 -3.81
C ASP A 145 -25.13 13.97 -2.97
N ASN A 146 -24.34 14.08 -1.90
CA ASN A 146 -24.29 15.26 -1.05
C ASN A 146 -22.93 15.33 -0.33
N GLU A 147 -22.19 16.43 -0.52
CA GLU A 147 -21.01 16.77 0.30
C GLU A 147 -21.33 16.78 1.82
N ALA A 148 -22.60 16.92 2.19
CA ALA A 148 -23.10 16.99 3.56
C ALA A 148 -23.47 15.64 4.21
N LYS A 149 -23.46 14.52 3.47
CA LYS A 149 -23.73 13.21 4.09
C LYS A 149 -22.50 12.76 4.89
N THR A 150 -22.69 12.55 6.19
CA THR A 150 -21.64 11.97 7.04
C THR A 150 -21.46 10.51 6.67
N LEU A 151 -20.33 10.17 6.06
CA LEU A 151 -19.95 8.78 5.80
C LEU A 151 -19.79 8.04 7.12
N THR A 152 -20.28 6.80 7.17
CA THR A 152 -19.92 5.90 8.26
C THR A 152 -18.50 5.43 8.01
N HIS A 153 -17.71 5.28 9.08
CA HIS A 153 -16.32 4.87 8.94
C HIS A 153 -15.89 3.91 10.05
N GLU A 154 -14.98 3.03 9.68
CA GLU A 154 -14.30 2.11 10.58
C GLU A 154 -12.80 2.41 10.55
N VAL A 155 -12.17 2.40 11.71
CA VAL A 155 -10.72 2.62 11.86
C VAL A 155 -10.08 1.35 12.42
N VAL A 156 -9.17 0.77 11.65
CA VAL A 156 -8.38 -0.39 12.04
C VAL A 156 -6.93 0.03 12.19
N ARG A 157 -6.33 -0.26 13.34
CA ARG A 157 -4.91 -0.02 13.62
C ARG A 157 -4.17 -1.34 13.69
N LYS A 158 -3.06 -1.46 12.97
CA LYS A 158 -2.16 -2.61 13.03
C LYS A 158 -0.74 -2.12 13.26
N VAL A 159 0.02 -2.87 14.04
CA VAL A 159 1.43 -2.60 14.29
C VAL A 159 2.23 -3.82 13.87
N PHE A 160 3.24 -3.62 13.03
CA PHE A 160 4.18 -4.64 12.59
C PHE A 160 5.58 -4.16 12.92
N SER A 161 6.27 -4.86 13.83
CA SER A 161 7.53 -4.41 14.40
C SER A 161 7.43 -2.97 14.94
N ASP A 162 8.16 -2.02 14.33
CA ASP A 162 8.19 -0.59 14.64
C ASP A 162 7.29 0.27 13.73
N GLN A 163 6.42 -0.34 12.91
CA GLN A 163 5.59 0.38 11.94
C GLN A 163 4.12 0.35 12.34
N GLU A 164 3.47 1.52 12.36
CA GLU A 164 2.02 1.64 12.60
C GLU A 164 1.28 1.87 11.26
N TYR A 165 0.21 1.12 11.06
CA TYR A 165 -0.71 1.23 9.94
C TYR A 165 -2.11 1.58 10.45
N ILE A 166 -2.64 2.70 9.99
CA ILE A 166 -3.99 3.17 10.31
C ILE A 166 -4.80 3.10 9.02
N THR A 167 -5.69 2.11 8.93
CA THR A 167 -6.64 2.01 7.82
C THR A 167 -7.97 2.59 8.25
N THR A 168 -8.47 3.58 7.52
CA THR A 168 -9.83 4.10 7.68
C THR A 168 -10.65 3.72 6.46
N VAL A 169 -11.77 3.02 6.66
CA VAL A 169 -12.67 2.59 5.60
C VAL A 169 -13.95 3.38 5.71
N TYR A 170 -14.41 3.97 4.60
CA TYR A 170 -15.57 4.85 4.55
C TYR A 170 -16.68 4.26 3.68
N TYR A 171 -17.90 4.31 4.19
CA TYR A 171 -19.10 3.76 3.55
C TYR A 171 -20.21 4.80 3.41
N ASP A 172 -20.90 4.80 2.27
CA ASP A 172 -22.21 5.45 2.07
C ASP A 172 -23.30 4.37 2.13
N GLY A 173 -24.00 4.29 3.27
CA GLY A 173 -24.79 3.10 3.60
C GLY A 173 -23.89 1.87 3.71
N ASP A 174 -24.21 0.81 2.97
CA ASP A 174 -23.40 -0.43 2.92
C ASP A 174 -22.33 -0.40 1.82
N ARG A 175 -22.27 0.67 1.02
CA ARG A 175 -21.38 0.77 -0.13
C ARG A 175 -20.02 1.32 0.29
N LEU A 176 -18.96 0.54 0.09
CA LEU A 176 -17.57 0.99 0.25
C LEU A 176 -17.24 2.03 -0.84
N VAL A 177 -16.95 3.27 -0.42
CA VAL A 177 -16.67 4.39 -1.33
C VAL A 177 -15.22 4.88 -1.24
N ARG A 178 -14.57 4.74 -0.08
CA ARG A 178 -13.19 5.17 0.11
C ARG A 178 -12.46 4.32 1.15
N ARG A 179 -11.16 4.13 0.93
CA ARG A 179 -10.23 3.60 1.93
C ARG A 179 -9.02 4.51 2.01
N THR A 180 -8.63 4.88 3.23
CA THR A 180 -7.39 5.61 3.50
C THR A 180 -6.47 4.70 4.29
N ILE A 181 -5.20 4.68 3.92
CA ILE A 181 -4.14 3.95 4.60
C ILE A 181 -3.06 4.98 4.92
N ASP A 182 -2.89 5.29 6.20
CA ASP A 182 -1.76 6.05 6.70
C ASP A 182 -0.76 5.05 7.29
N HIS A 183 0.52 5.15 6.92
CA HIS A 183 1.60 4.36 7.52
C HIS A 183 2.64 5.28 8.15
N GLN A 184 3.22 4.83 9.25
CA GLN A 184 4.30 5.52 9.94
C GLN A 184 5.42 4.55 10.26
N HIS A 185 6.60 4.81 9.70
CA HIS A 185 7.86 4.21 10.12
C HIS A 185 8.29 4.84 11.45
N ASP A 186 8.51 3.99 12.45
CA ASP A 186 8.87 4.33 13.83
C ASP A 186 8.06 5.51 14.43
N PRO A 187 6.99 5.21 15.20
CA PRO A 187 6.23 6.22 15.94
C PRO A 187 7.07 7.17 16.78
N ALA A 188 8.22 6.72 17.29
CA ALA A 188 9.11 7.50 18.16
C ALA A 188 10.01 8.46 17.38
N ASP A 189 10.48 8.07 16.18
CA ASP A 189 11.47 8.84 15.40
C ASP A 189 10.86 9.74 14.31
N LYS A 190 9.55 9.58 13.99
CA LYS A 190 8.87 10.32 12.90
C LYS A 190 9.61 10.20 11.55
N SER A 191 10.35 9.12 11.35
CA SER A 191 11.42 8.98 10.35
C SER A 191 10.91 8.79 8.92
N GLY A 192 9.64 8.42 8.75
CA GLY A 192 8.95 8.44 7.45
C GLY A 192 7.47 8.13 7.64
N ARG A 193 6.62 8.81 6.89
CA ARG A 193 5.19 8.49 6.81
C ARG A 193 4.81 8.37 5.35
N GLY A 194 3.72 7.72 5.06
CA GLY A 194 3.09 7.86 3.77
C GLY A 194 1.61 7.58 3.84
N ARG A 195 0.95 7.88 2.75
CA ARG A 195 -0.50 7.91 2.69
C ARG A 195 -0.98 7.39 1.35
N LEU A 196 -2.01 6.57 1.39
CA LEU A 196 -2.73 6.09 0.23
C LEU A 196 -4.22 6.34 0.46
N ASP A 197 -4.83 7.14 -0.41
CA ASP A 197 -6.27 7.33 -0.50
C ASP A 197 -6.78 6.56 -1.73
N ILE A 198 -7.72 5.64 -1.56
CA ILE A 198 -8.34 4.82 -2.62
C ILE A 198 -9.81 5.16 -2.68
N PHE A 199 -10.29 5.52 -3.86
CA PHE A 199 -11.70 5.82 -4.14
C PHE A 199 -12.29 4.77 -5.07
N TYR A 200 -13.45 4.22 -4.70
CA TYR A 200 -14.04 3.06 -5.39
C TYR A 200 -15.27 3.43 -6.21
N PHE A 201 -15.28 3.01 -7.48
CA PHE A 201 -16.36 3.23 -8.43
C PHE A 201 -16.89 1.90 -8.97
N ASP A 202 -18.21 1.79 -9.07
CA ASP A 202 -18.89 0.57 -9.53
C ASP A 202 -19.09 0.55 -11.04
N ASP A 203 -18.96 1.69 -11.71
CA ASP A 203 -19.14 1.84 -13.14
C ASP A 203 -18.04 2.70 -13.77
N PHE A 204 -17.70 2.37 -15.01
CA PHE A 204 -16.62 3.04 -15.75
C PHE A 204 -16.93 4.49 -16.07
N GLU A 205 -18.20 4.85 -16.29
CA GLU A 205 -18.60 6.17 -16.76
C GLU A 205 -18.40 7.22 -15.67
N THR A 206 -18.78 6.92 -14.43
CA THR A 206 -18.52 7.76 -13.27
C THR A 206 -17.02 7.84 -12.98
N ALA A 207 -16.32 6.69 -13.03
CA ALA A 207 -14.88 6.61 -12.78
C ALA A 207 -14.08 7.49 -13.76
N ILE A 208 -14.36 7.39 -15.07
CA ILE A 208 -13.64 8.18 -16.09
C ILE A 208 -13.96 9.67 -16.01
N LYS A 209 -15.19 10.04 -15.64
CA LYS A 209 -15.55 11.46 -15.39
C LYS A 209 -14.75 12.01 -14.20
N ALA A 210 -14.66 11.27 -13.11
CA ALA A 210 -13.88 11.65 -11.95
C ALA A 210 -12.39 11.78 -12.31
N TRP A 211 -11.86 10.78 -13.02
CA TRP A 211 -10.46 10.77 -13.45
C TRP A 211 -10.09 11.94 -14.35
N LYS A 212 -10.96 12.34 -15.28
CA LYS A 212 -10.74 13.53 -16.13
C LYS A 212 -10.55 14.80 -15.30
N VAL A 213 -11.33 14.97 -14.23
CA VAL A 213 -11.17 16.13 -13.33
C VAL A 213 -9.87 16.03 -12.54
N VAL A 214 -9.51 14.83 -12.06
CA VAL A 214 -8.21 14.62 -11.39
C VAL A 214 -7.06 15.00 -12.32
N ARG A 215 -7.10 14.55 -13.58
CA ARG A 215 -6.10 14.92 -14.59
C ARG A 215 -6.02 16.42 -14.78
N GLU A 216 -7.14 17.08 -15.03
CA GLU A 216 -7.19 18.53 -15.22
C GLU A 216 -6.58 19.27 -14.04
N VAL A 217 -6.95 18.92 -12.81
CA VAL A 217 -6.42 19.54 -11.58
C VAL A 217 -4.92 19.28 -11.42
N ALA A 218 -4.46 18.04 -11.67
CA ALA A 218 -3.05 17.67 -11.50
C ALA A 218 -2.14 18.30 -12.56
N THR A 219 -2.63 18.53 -13.78
CA THR A 219 -1.80 19.03 -14.90
C THR A 219 -2.02 20.50 -15.24
N SER A 220 -3.04 21.18 -14.72
CA SER A 220 -3.38 22.58 -15.09
C SER A 220 -2.39 23.66 -14.62
N GLY A 221 -1.35 23.28 -13.87
CA GLY A 221 -0.22 24.15 -13.50
C GLY A 221 1.04 23.98 -14.37
N GLN A 222 0.99 23.14 -15.41
CA GLN A 222 2.05 22.92 -16.40
C GLN A 222 1.66 23.51 -17.76
#